data_AF-A0A2N9NPB5-F1
#
_entry.id   AF-A0A2N9NPB5-F1
#
_cell.length_a   1.000
_cell.length_b   1.000
_cell.length_c   1.000
_cell.angle_alpha   90.00
_cell.angle_beta   90.00
_cell.angle_gamma   90.00
#
_symmetry.space_group_name_H-M   'P 1'
#
loop_
_entity.id
_entity.type
_entity.pdbx_description
1 polymer ?
#
loop_
_entity_poly.entity_id
_entity_poly.type
_entity_poly.pdbx_seq_one_letter_code
_entity_poly.pdbx_strand_id
1 'polypeptide(L)'
;MSKSSDQRSEEFLAISDQFQLGGLTTEASHPVTAKLSETARRDMSEALRLLFDVDSDVLAKYAEFVASGRAQPIEETVVRSLKHGGKIFFTGCGSTGRLSIQLVSIWRDFWQRQLASGLTRPEAARDFEGRAFSVMAGGDFALIKSVEGFEDYTAFGRQQISELGVSAKDVVFAITEGGETSFVIGTAWAGLAAGAKVYFVYNNPDDVLCQRVKRSREVIEEPRIEKINLTTGPMAITGSTRMQATTIQLCVLLTVLEMTVRDLLKDLEAPGRALPEAAPVPMQFLAALTELLASLKSPALLAQLAKLVTLEEEVYRAAHKNNYYADRLGIDVLTDTTERSPTYCTPPFRKFDDTTATESWSFLFVPYAETPQAWERVIKRHPQCVEWTLDQVRKLVGDDKAARTHEVVRKISTRELLRFRVGLDGLNSRPLGSGDSAVGILLDEEKNSLLTPDGFHRVQLQAARQAGARVGVLCFGNAESLKEIREFLPGWDAQCVAVLASTPKTDFLLDGVTRAGVKMLLNALSTCTMVRLGRVMGNYMIWVVASNLKLIDRSTRYITRLTRLDYRSANRLLFEVIEYVEPRMKSDRAYPPVVGVAVVRARHGLSNEAAEQRLAEESTP
;
A
#
# COMPACT_ATOMS: atom_id res chain seq x y z
N MET A 1 37.22 12.38 -3.62
CA MET A 1 36.12 12.55 -4.59
C MET A 1 36.68 12.37 -5.99
N SER A 2 35.91 11.75 -6.89
CA SER A 2 36.27 11.73 -8.31
C SER A 2 35.69 12.98 -8.98
N LYS A 3 36.26 13.41 -10.11
CA LYS A 3 35.71 14.53 -10.89
C LYS A 3 34.27 14.26 -11.38
N SER A 4 33.89 12.99 -11.52
CA SER A 4 32.57 12.57 -12.01
C SER A 4 31.48 12.73 -10.94
N SER A 5 31.75 12.33 -9.69
CA SER A 5 30.81 12.49 -8.58
C SER A 5 30.58 13.95 -8.21
N ASP A 6 31.64 14.77 -8.22
CA ASP A 6 31.54 16.23 -8.04
C ASP A 6 30.63 16.88 -9.08
N GLN A 7 30.85 16.57 -10.37
CA GLN A 7 30.06 17.12 -11.47
C GLN A 7 28.57 16.76 -11.33
N ARG A 8 28.25 15.48 -11.10
CA ARG A 8 26.85 15.02 -10.93
C ARG A 8 26.14 15.70 -9.76
N SER A 9 26.87 15.95 -8.67
CA SER A 9 26.35 16.68 -7.51
C SER A 9 26.03 18.13 -7.86
N GLU A 10 26.95 18.85 -8.52
CA GLU A 10 26.72 20.24 -8.93
C GLU A 10 25.57 20.36 -9.95
N GLU A 11 25.47 19.44 -10.91
CA GLU A 11 24.36 19.37 -11.88
C GLU A 11 23.01 19.21 -11.19
N PHE A 12 22.91 18.32 -10.19
CA PHE A 12 21.68 18.16 -9.41
C PHE A 12 21.38 19.41 -8.58
N LEU A 13 22.37 19.95 -7.86
CA LEU A 13 22.19 21.09 -6.98
C LEU A 13 21.69 22.33 -7.76
N ALA A 14 22.12 22.50 -9.01
CA ALA A 14 21.70 23.58 -9.90
C ALA A 14 20.21 23.56 -10.25
N ILE A 15 19.53 22.42 -10.14
CA ILE A 15 18.09 22.26 -10.43
C ILE A 15 17.27 21.79 -9.22
N SER A 16 17.91 21.62 -8.06
CA SER A 16 17.30 20.94 -6.91
C SER A 16 16.11 21.69 -6.31
N ASP A 17 16.08 23.01 -6.42
CA ASP A 17 14.99 23.89 -5.98
C ASP A 17 13.64 23.55 -6.63
N GLN A 18 13.65 22.98 -7.83
CA GLN A 18 12.46 22.55 -8.56
C GLN A 18 11.87 21.22 -8.04
N PHE A 19 12.59 20.49 -7.21
CA PHE A 19 12.22 19.13 -6.75
C PHE A 19 12.29 18.95 -5.23
N GLN A 20 12.47 20.04 -4.47
CA GLN A 20 12.52 20.04 -3.00
C GLN A 20 11.13 19.86 -2.37
N LEU A 21 10.68 18.62 -2.30
CA LEU A 21 9.45 18.24 -1.58
C LEU A 21 9.66 18.11 -0.06
N GLY A 22 10.89 18.35 0.44
CA GLY A 22 11.21 18.23 1.87
C GLY A 22 10.47 19.20 2.81
N GLY A 23 9.81 20.22 2.26
CA GLY A 23 8.92 21.11 3.02
C GLY A 23 7.51 20.56 3.23
N LEU A 24 7.16 19.43 2.61
CA LEU A 24 5.86 18.78 2.79
C LEU A 24 5.82 18.00 4.11
N THR A 25 4.69 18.06 4.81
CA THR A 25 4.45 17.35 6.07
C THR A 25 4.63 15.84 5.90
N THR A 26 4.19 15.27 4.78
CA THR A 26 4.36 13.83 4.48
C THR A 26 5.83 13.40 4.32
N GLU A 27 6.74 14.33 4.08
CA GLU A 27 8.19 14.09 3.95
C GLU A 27 8.96 14.40 5.24
N ALA A 28 8.28 14.89 6.28
CA ALA A 28 8.85 15.16 7.59
C ALA A 28 8.98 13.89 8.43
N SER A 29 9.85 13.94 9.44
CA SER A 29 10.02 12.85 10.40
C SER A 29 9.05 12.98 11.55
N HIS A 30 8.43 11.86 11.93
CA HIS A 30 7.51 11.83 13.04
C HIS A 30 8.25 11.73 14.39
N PRO A 31 7.93 12.56 15.40
CA PRO A 31 8.68 12.59 16.66
C PRO A 31 8.52 11.31 17.49
N VAL A 32 7.33 10.68 17.50
CA VAL A 32 7.07 9.46 18.30
C VAL A 32 7.98 8.30 17.88
N THR A 33 8.27 8.18 16.58
CA THR A 33 9.07 7.08 16.03
C THR A 33 10.51 7.48 15.74
N ALA A 34 10.96 8.67 16.17
CA ALA A 34 12.31 9.17 15.84
C ALA A 34 13.46 8.19 16.21
N LYS A 35 13.24 7.34 17.23
CA LYS A 35 14.17 6.30 17.69
C LYS A 35 13.69 4.87 17.41
N LEU A 36 12.83 4.67 16.41
CA LEU A 36 12.17 3.38 16.15
C LEU A 36 13.19 2.25 15.96
N SER A 37 14.26 2.47 15.19
CA SER A 37 15.30 1.45 14.96
C SER A 37 16.05 1.01 16.22
N GLU A 38 16.25 1.94 17.16
CA GLU A 38 16.90 1.70 18.44
C GLU A 38 15.95 0.97 19.39
N THR A 39 14.67 1.38 19.42
CA THR A 39 13.62 0.72 20.18
C THR A 39 13.44 -0.72 19.70
N ALA A 40 13.31 -0.97 18.40
CA ALA A 40 13.10 -2.30 17.82
C ALA A 40 14.25 -3.29 18.09
N ARG A 41 15.46 -2.79 18.31
CA ARG A 41 16.59 -3.62 18.75
C ARG A 41 16.45 -4.09 20.20
N ARG A 42 15.88 -3.25 21.06
CA ARG A 42 15.74 -3.51 22.51
C ARG A 42 14.44 -4.23 22.87
N ASP A 43 13.34 -3.79 22.29
CA ASP A 43 11.99 -4.29 22.56
C ASP A 43 11.12 -4.12 21.31
N MET A 44 10.83 -5.24 20.66
CA MET A 44 9.99 -5.27 19.46
C MET A 44 8.53 -4.92 19.75
N SER A 45 8.00 -5.31 20.91
CA SER A 45 6.61 -5.00 21.27
C SER A 45 6.43 -3.50 21.44
N GLU A 46 7.41 -2.84 22.06
CA GLU A 46 7.44 -1.38 22.19
C GLU A 46 7.59 -0.68 20.83
N ALA A 47 8.43 -1.18 19.92
CA ALA A 47 8.54 -0.62 18.57
C ALA A 47 7.23 -0.73 17.77
N LEU A 48 6.54 -1.87 17.86
CA LEU A 48 5.21 -2.04 17.29
C LEU A 48 4.20 -1.07 17.92
N ARG A 49 4.24 -0.89 19.24
CA ARG A 49 3.41 0.08 19.95
C ARG A 49 3.63 1.50 19.44
N LEU A 50 4.88 1.91 19.20
CA LEU A 50 5.20 3.23 18.65
C LEU A 50 4.59 3.44 17.25
N LEU A 51 4.54 2.41 16.40
CA LEU A 51 3.88 2.53 15.09
C LEU A 51 2.37 2.75 15.24
N PHE A 52 1.70 1.98 16.11
CA PHE A 52 0.27 2.17 16.38
C PHE A 52 -0.02 3.46 17.15
N ASP A 53 0.92 4.00 17.93
CA ASP A 53 0.77 5.31 18.56
C ASP A 53 0.63 6.41 17.49
N VAL A 54 1.42 6.35 16.40
CA VAL A 54 1.30 7.30 15.27
C VAL A 54 -0.03 7.13 14.54
N ASP A 55 -0.61 5.93 14.51
CA ASP A 55 -1.95 5.73 13.93
C ASP A 55 -3.06 6.45 14.75
N SER A 56 -2.77 6.97 15.94
CA SER A 56 -3.67 7.91 16.64
C SER A 56 -3.90 9.21 15.84
N ASP A 57 -2.96 9.60 14.97
CA ASP A 57 -3.12 10.74 14.07
C ASP A 57 -4.17 10.47 12.99
N VAL A 58 -4.29 9.21 12.55
CA VAL A 58 -5.38 8.77 11.66
C VAL A 58 -6.71 8.92 12.38
N LEU A 59 -6.78 8.49 13.64
CA LEU A 59 -8.00 8.60 14.44
C LEU A 59 -8.41 10.07 14.66
N ALA A 60 -7.44 10.93 15.02
CA ALA A 60 -7.67 12.36 15.20
C ALA A 60 -8.19 13.00 13.91
N LYS A 61 -7.55 12.70 12.77
CA LYS A 61 -7.98 13.25 11.48
C LYS A 61 -9.35 12.71 11.04
N TYR A 62 -9.65 11.45 11.34
CA TYR A 62 -10.95 10.88 11.06
C TYR A 62 -12.04 11.53 11.93
N ALA A 63 -11.76 11.79 13.21
CA ALA A 63 -12.68 12.51 14.09
C ALA A 63 -12.98 13.94 13.58
N GLU A 64 -11.97 14.67 13.07
CA GLU A 64 -12.19 15.96 12.40
C GLU A 64 -13.12 15.82 11.18
N PHE A 65 -12.91 14.80 10.35
CA PHE A 65 -13.76 14.54 9.21
C PHE A 65 -15.21 14.24 9.63
N VAL A 66 -15.42 13.42 10.66
CA VAL A 66 -16.75 13.14 11.23
C VAL A 66 -17.41 14.43 11.73
N ALA A 67 -16.69 15.22 12.53
CA ALA A 67 -17.21 16.47 13.09
C ALA A 67 -17.55 17.52 12.01
N SER A 68 -16.86 17.48 10.87
CA SER A 68 -17.12 18.40 9.75
C SER A 68 -18.46 18.16 9.06
N GLY A 69 -19.11 17.00 9.27
CA GLY A 69 -20.36 16.63 8.60
C GLY A 69 -20.22 16.35 7.10
N ARG A 70 -19.01 16.44 6.53
CA ARG A 70 -18.77 16.35 5.08
C ARG A 70 -19.09 14.99 4.46
N ALA A 71 -19.14 13.93 5.25
CA ALA A 71 -19.49 12.59 4.76
C ALA A 71 -20.86 12.58 4.06
N GLN A 72 -21.84 13.29 4.62
CA GLN A 72 -23.21 13.33 4.11
C GLN A 72 -23.33 13.97 2.72
N PRO A 73 -22.92 15.23 2.46
CA PRO A 73 -23.04 15.81 1.13
C PRO A 73 -22.20 15.09 0.06
N ILE A 74 -21.08 14.46 0.46
CA ILE A 74 -20.29 13.62 -0.46
C ILE A 74 -21.11 12.38 -0.84
N GLU A 75 -21.66 11.67 0.13
CA GLU A 75 -22.50 10.49 -0.13
C GLU A 75 -23.75 10.85 -0.94
N GLU A 76 -24.47 11.91 -0.61
CA GLU A 76 -25.66 12.36 -1.36
C GLU A 76 -25.32 12.61 -2.85
N THR A 77 -24.14 13.14 -3.12
CA THR A 77 -23.64 13.35 -4.48
C THR A 77 -23.35 12.03 -5.18
N VAL A 78 -22.71 11.08 -4.49
CA VAL A 78 -22.39 9.75 -5.02
C VAL A 78 -23.66 8.96 -5.30
N VAL A 79 -24.58 8.90 -4.34
CA VAL A 79 -25.89 8.23 -4.49
C VAL A 79 -26.68 8.84 -5.64
N ARG A 80 -26.75 10.18 -5.73
CA ARG A 80 -27.45 10.84 -6.85
C ARG A 80 -26.84 10.45 -8.19
N SER A 81 -25.51 10.48 -8.32
CA SER A 81 -24.80 10.07 -9.52
C SER A 81 -25.16 8.64 -9.90
N LEU A 82 -25.02 7.69 -8.96
CA LEU A 82 -25.34 6.29 -9.19
C LEU A 82 -26.82 6.08 -9.54
N LYS A 83 -27.78 6.70 -8.85
CA LYS A 83 -29.22 6.55 -9.20
C LYS A 83 -29.57 7.10 -10.58
N HIS A 84 -28.76 8.00 -11.15
CA HIS A 84 -28.97 8.58 -12.48
C HIS A 84 -28.07 7.98 -13.59
N GLY A 85 -27.49 6.80 -13.35
CA GLY A 85 -26.69 6.11 -14.37
C GLY A 85 -25.22 6.52 -14.41
N GLY A 86 -24.75 7.28 -13.42
CA GLY A 86 -23.35 7.66 -13.27
C GLY A 86 -22.48 6.55 -12.68
N LYS A 87 -21.18 6.79 -12.72
CA LYS A 87 -20.10 5.91 -12.23
C LYS A 87 -19.30 6.62 -11.13
N ILE A 88 -18.60 5.83 -10.33
CA ILE A 88 -17.59 6.30 -9.38
C ILE A 88 -16.21 5.90 -9.89
N PHE A 89 -15.30 6.86 -9.96
CA PHE A 89 -13.89 6.64 -10.28
C PHE A 89 -13.03 6.91 -9.05
N PHE A 90 -12.21 5.94 -8.66
CA PHE A 90 -11.12 6.13 -7.71
C PHE A 90 -9.80 6.11 -8.48
N THR A 91 -8.99 7.15 -8.35
CA THR A 91 -7.73 7.24 -9.12
C THR A 91 -6.55 7.41 -8.20
N GLY A 92 -5.40 6.83 -8.54
CA GLY A 92 -4.20 6.96 -7.72
C GLY A 92 -2.93 6.45 -8.38
N CYS A 93 -1.82 6.59 -7.67
CA CYS A 93 -0.54 6.00 -8.03
C CYS A 93 0.12 5.33 -6.82
N GLY A 94 0.97 4.32 -7.04
CA GLY A 94 1.66 3.63 -5.95
C GLY A 94 0.66 3.12 -4.92
N SER A 95 0.79 3.57 -3.67
CA SER A 95 -0.10 3.12 -2.60
C SER A 95 -1.54 3.61 -2.78
N THR A 96 -1.75 4.83 -3.29
CA THR A 96 -3.11 5.33 -3.62
C THR A 96 -3.71 4.63 -4.84
N GLY A 97 -2.86 4.22 -5.78
CA GLY A 97 -3.28 3.40 -6.92
C GLY A 97 -3.79 2.03 -6.47
N ARG A 98 -3.04 1.37 -5.58
CA ARG A 98 -3.44 0.10 -4.96
C ARG A 98 -4.68 0.26 -4.09
N LEU A 99 -4.77 1.35 -3.32
CA LEU A 99 -5.99 1.73 -2.59
C LEU A 99 -7.19 1.88 -3.52
N SER A 100 -7.02 2.49 -4.70
CA SER A 100 -8.13 2.66 -5.65
C SER A 100 -8.67 1.31 -6.16
N ILE A 101 -7.78 0.34 -6.43
CA ILE A 101 -8.19 -1.02 -6.79
C ILE A 101 -8.83 -1.73 -5.61
N GLN A 102 -8.28 -1.56 -4.40
CA GLN A 102 -8.83 -2.13 -3.17
C GLN A 102 -10.25 -1.65 -2.88
N LEU A 103 -10.54 -0.34 -3.00
CA LEU A 103 -11.87 0.22 -2.82
C LEU A 103 -12.88 -0.37 -3.82
N VAL A 104 -12.48 -0.52 -5.08
CA VAL A 104 -13.32 -1.13 -6.13
C VAL A 104 -13.51 -2.63 -5.90
N SER A 105 -12.49 -3.33 -5.44
CA SER A 105 -12.58 -4.75 -5.08
C SER A 105 -13.55 -4.94 -3.90
N ILE A 106 -13.48 -4.10 -2.86
CA ILE A 106 -14.41 -4.12 -1.72
C ILE A 106 -15.86 -3.85 -2.18
N TRP A 107 -16.06 -2.83 -3.02
CA TRP A 107 -17.37 -2.51 -3.61
C TRP A 107 -17.97 -3.70 -4.35
N ARG A 108 -17.18 -4.33 -5.24
CA ARG A 108 -17.63 -5.47 -6.04
C ARG A 108 -17.86 -6.72 -5.19
N ASP A 109 -16.97 -7.02 -4.24
CA ASP A 109 -17.14 -8.12 -3.29
C ASP A 109 -18.48 -8.02 -2.55
N PHE A 110 -18.84 -6.82 -2.09
CA PHE A 110 -20.13 -6.58 -1.47
C PHE A 110 -21.29 -6.95 -2.40
N TRP A 111 -21.36 -6.40 -3.62
CA TRP A 111 -22.46 -6.67 -4.53
C TRP A 111 -22.53 -8.14 -4.96
N GLN A 112 -21.39 -8.79 -5.20
CA GLN A 112 -21.33 -10.22 -5.52
C GLN A 112 -21.86 -11.09 -4.38
N ARG A 113 -21.54 -10.76 -3.12
CA ARG A 113 -22.10 -11.44 -1.94
C ARG A 113 -23.60 -11.18 -1.79
N GLN A 114 -24.06 -9.95 -2.01
CA GLN A 114 -25.49 -9.63 -1.98
C GLN A 114 -26.26 -10.42 -3.04
N LEU A 115 -25.73 -10.52 -4.27
CA LEU A 115 -26.29 -11.34 -5.34
C LEU A 115 -26.39 -12.81 -4.93
N ALA A 116 -25.35 -13.37 -4.32
CA ALA A 116 -25.33 -14.74 -3.82
C ALA A 116 -26.35 -14.97 -2.67
N SER A 117 -26.72 -13.92 -1.93
CA SER A 117 -27.69 -13.99 -0.83
C SER A 117 -29.17 -13.97 -1.27
N GLY A 118 -29.44 -13.78 -2.57
CA GLY A 118 -30.80 -13.81 -3.13
C GLY A 118 -31.56 -12.48 -3.02
N LEU A 119 -31.00 -11.39 -3.56
CA LEU A 119 -31.70 -10.09 -3.66
C LEU A 119 -32.95 -10.15 -4.56
N THR A 120 -33.97 -9.35 -4.23
CA THR A 120 -35.21 -9.26 -5.02
C THR A 120 -35.04 -8.58 -6.38
N ARG A 121 -33.98 -7.79 -6.58
CA ARG A 121 -33.66 -7.07 -7.83
C ARG A 121 -32.20 -7.32 -8.26
N PRO A 122 -31.86 -8.54 -8.71
CA PRO A 122 -30.47 -8.91 -9.01
C PRO A 122 -29.86 -8.10 -10.17
N GLU A 123 -30.64 -7.69 -11.18
CA GLU A 123 -30.11 -6.90 -12.29
C GLU A 123 -29.64 -5.50 -11.85
N ALA A 124 -30.36 -4.86 -10.93
CA ALA A 124 -29.94 -3.57 -10.38
C ALA A 124 -28.67 -3.69 -9.53
N ALA A 125 -28.52 -4.78 -8.77
CA ALA A 125 -27.30 -5.06 -8.03
C ALA A 125 -26.09 -5.28 -8.95
N ARG A 126 -26.25 -6.03 -10.06
CA ARG A 126 -25.19 -6.20 -11.08
C ARG A 126 -24.81 -4.89 -11.75
N ASP A 127 -25.80 -4.04 -12.01
CA ASP A 127 -25.57 -2.72 -12.56
C ASP A 127 -24.78 -1.82 -11.60
N PHE A 128 -25.13 -1.80 -10.30
CA PHE A 128 -24.32 -1.07 -9.30
C PHE A 128 -22.92 -1.66 -9.13
N GLU A 129 -22.76 -2.99 -9.12
CA GLU A 129 -21.46 -3.65 -9.12
C GLU A 129 -20.54 -3.11 -10.23
N GLY A 130 -21.10 -2.94 -11.43
CA GLY A 130 -20.40 -2.46 -12.63
C GLY A 130 -20.07 -0.97 -12.65
N ARG A 131 -20.50 -0.17 -11.66
CA ARG A 131 -20.37 1.31 -11.68
C ARG A 131 -19.19 1.88 -10.92
N ALA A 132 -18.33 1.04 -10.33
CA ALA A 132 -17.09 1.48 -9.67
C ALA A 132 -15.83 1.10 -10.48
N PHE A 133 -14.96 2.09 -10.68
CA PHE A 133 -13.76 1.97 -11.51
C PHE A 133 -12.52 2.48 -10.78
N SER A 134 -11.40 1.78 -10.99
CA SER A 134 -10.08 2.16 -10.50
C SER A 134 -9.25 2.69 -11.65
N VAL A 135 -8.54 3.80 -11.45
CA VAL A 135 -7.60 4.38 -12.41
C VAL A 135 -6.23 4.46 -11.75
N MET A 136 -5.48 3.37 -11.88
CA MET A 136 -4.12 3.25 -11.36
C MET A 136 -3.10 3.56 -12.45
N ALA A 137 -2.08 4.38 -12.14
CA ALA A 137 -0.95 4.57 -13.03
C ALA A 137 -0.26 3.22 -13.32
N GLY A 138 -0.24 2.81 -14.59
CA GLY A 138 0.26 1.50 -15.01
C GLY A 138 -0.80 0.37 -15.03
N GLY A 139 -2.06 0.68 -14.71
CA GLY A 139 -3.18 -0.26 -14.73
C GLY A 139 -3.07 -1.34 -13.64
N ASP A 140 -3.84 -2.41 -13.77
CA ASP A 140 -3.87 -3.48 -12.76
C ASP A 140 -2.53 -4.20 -12.60
N PHE A 141 -1.64 -4.17 -13.60
CA PHE A 141 -0.26 -4.67 -13.46
C PHE A 141 0.46 -4.02 -12.29
N ALA A 142 0.23 -2.73 -12.07
CA ALA A 142 0.90 -2.00 -11.01
C ALA A 142 0.47 -2.45 -9.60
N LEU A 143 -0.61 -3.22 -9.47
CA LEU A 143 -1.02 -3.84 -8.22
C LEU A 143 0.07 -4.76 -7.66
N ILE A 144 0.75 -5.55 -8.50
CA ILE A 144 1.74 -6.55 -8.09
C ILE A 144 3.20 -6.09 -8.25
N LYS A 145 3.46 -5.09 -9.10
CA LYS A 145 4.82 -4.55 -9.28
C LYS A 145 4.75 -3.09 -9.68
N SER A 146 5.43 -2.21 -8.93
CA SER A 146 5.47 -0.78 -9.23
C SER A 146 6.00 -0.48 -10.62
N VAL A 147 5.37 0.49 -11.30
CA VAL A 147 5.72 0.93 -12.65
C VAL A 147 6.32 2.33 -12.56
N GLU A 148 7.65 2.42 -12.57
CA GLU A 148 8.36 3.70 -12.41
C GLU A 148 8.12 4.64 -13.60
N GLY A 149 7.97 5.93 -13.31
CA GLY A 149 7.88 7.00 -14.30
C GLY A 149 6.50 7.19 -14.95
N PHE A 150 5.54 6.27 -14.77
CA PHE A 150 4.16 6.48 -15.24
C PHE A 150 3.44 7.59 -14.48
N GLU A 151 3.80 7.77 -13.21
CA GLU A 151 3.16 8.71 -12.30
C GLU A 151 3.47 10.19 -12.59
N ASP A 152 4.53 10.44 -13.35
CA ASP A 152 5.07 11.76 -13.61
C ASP A 152 4.30 12.52 -14.71
N TYR A 153 3.43 11.84 -15.45
CA TYR A 153 2.74 12.39 -16.63
C TYR A 153 1.25 12.63 -16.36
N THR A 154 0.83 13.90 -16.41
CA THR A 154 -0.59 14.29 -16.37
C THR A 154 -1.37 13.72 -17.57
N ALA A 155 -0.72 13.64 -18.74
CA ALA A 155 -1.32 13.09 -19.96
C ALA A 155 -1.74 11.62 -19.81
N PHE A 156 -0.99 10.82 -19.06
CA PHE A 156 -1.31 9.40 -18.84
C PHE A 156 -2.56 9.25 -17.97
N GLY A 157 -2.68 10.04 -16.91
CA GLY A 157 -3.88 10.07 -16.09
C GLY A 157 -5.12 10.48 -16.87
N ARG A 158 -4.99 11.54 -17.69
CA ARG A 158 -6.06 11.98 -18.59
C ARG A 158 -6.47 10.89 -19.56
N GLN A 159 -5.51 10.19 -20.18
CA GLN A 159 -5.79 9.10 -21.11
C GLN A 159 -6.54 7.96 -20.43
N GLN A 160 -6.02 7.42 -19.32
CA GLN A 160 -6.58 6.23 -18.67
C GLN A 160 -8.02 6.47 -18.18
N ILE A 161 -8.32 7.62 -17.55
CA ILE A 161 -9.70 7.88 -17.11
C ILE A 161 -10.64 8.14 -18.29
N SER A 162 -10.15 8.74 -19.38
CA SER A 162 -10.95 8.99 -20.58
C SER A 162 -11.32 7.71 -21.31
N GLU A 163 -10.41 6.72 -21.35
CA GLU A 163 -10.67 5.39 -21.95
C GLU A 163 -11.79 4.61 -21.23
N LEU A 164 -12.01 4.89 -19.94
CA LEU A 164 -13.12 4.33 -19.17
C LEU A 164 -14.45 5.09 -19.35
N GLY A 165 -14.43 6.15 -20.16
CA GLY A 165 -15.60 6.94 -20.52
C GLY A 165 -16.17 7.70 -19.33
N VAL A 166 -15.34 8.48 -18.64
CA VAL A 166 -15.79 9.49 -17.66
C VAL A 166 -16.66 10.55 -18.35
N SER A 167 -17.69 10.99 -17.65
CA SER A 167 -18.76 11.85 -18.17
C SER A 167 -19.34 12.75 -17.10
N ALA A 168 -20.24 13.65 -17.50
CA ALA A 168 -20.89 14.61 -16.59
C ALA A 168 -21.80 13.98 -15.53
N LYS A 169 -22.12 12.69 -15.65
CA LYS A 169 -22.92 11.96 -14.65
C LYS A 169 -22.08 11.41 -13.51
N ASP A 170 -20.76 11.42 -13.65
CA ASP A 170 -19.87 10.63 -12.83
C ASP A 170 -19.30 11.42 -11.64
N VAL A 171 -18.77 10.68 -10.68
CA VAL A 171 -17.99 11.22 -9.55
C VAL A 171 -16.57 10.69 -9.65
N VAL A 172 -15.59 11.58 -9.54
CA VAL A 172 -14.16 11.24 -9.58
C VAL A 172 -13.52 11.61 -8.24
N PHE A 173 -13.03 10.60 -7.53
CA PHE A 173 -12.11 10.77 -6.40
C PHE A 173 -10.67 10.66 -6.92
N ALA A 174 -10.03 11.80 -7.10
CA ALA A 174 -8.62 11.91 -7.46
C ALA A 174 -7.76 11.84 -6.20
N ILE A 175 -7.23 10.66 -5.89
CA ILE A 175 -6.55 10.33 -4.63
C ILE A 175 -5.04 10.34 -4.81
N THR A 176 -4.33 11.15 -4.03
CA THR A 176 -2.86 11.24 -4.02
C THR A 176 -2.41 11.36 -2.57
N GLU A 177 -1.32 10.72 -2.14
CA GLU A 177 -0.91 10.89 -0.74
C GLU A 177 -0.44 12.31 -0.46
N GLY A 178 0.54 12.79 -1.25
CA GLY A 178 1.17 14.06 -0.99
C GLY A 178 0.47 15.27 -1.60
N GLY A 179 -0.51 15.08 -2.51
CA GLY A 179 -1.19 16.19 -3.18
C GLY A 179 -0.46 16.69 -4.44
N GLU A 180 0.67 16.09 -4.82
CA GLU A 180 1.53 16.54 -5.91
C GLU A 180 1.61 15.58 -7.10
N THR A 181 0.99 14.39 -7.07
CA THR A 181 1.19 13.38 -8.12
C THR A 181 0.62 13.83 -9.48
N SER A 182 1.47 13.99 -10.50
CA SER A 182 1.07 14.47 -11.84
C SER A 182 -0.04 13.62 -12.46
N PHE A 183 0.07 12.30 -12.42
CA PHE A 183 -0.94 11.39 -12.96
C PHE A 183 -2.33 11.66 -12.38
N VAL A 184 -2.43 11.78 -11.07
CA VAL A 184 -3.70 12.01 -10.34
C VAL A 184 -4.24 13.42 -10.61
N ILE A 185 -3.36 14.42 -10.70
CA ILE A 185 -3.78 15.76 -11.14
C ILE A 185 -4.34 15.69 -12.57
N GLY A 186 -3.75 14.87 -13.44
CA GLY A 186 -4.26 14.58 -14.77
C GLY A 186 -5.68 14.01 -14.76
N THR A 187 -5.97 13.03 -13.90
CA THR A 187 -7.32 12.44 -13.79
C THR A 187 -8.33 13.45 -13.26
N ALA A 188 -7.95 14.29 -12.29
CA ALA A 188 -8.81 15.37 -11.78
C ALA A 188 -9.21 16.34 -12.89
N TRP A 189 -8.26 16.79 -13.70
CA TRP A 189 -8.52 17.69 -14.84
C TRP A 189 -9.39 17.04 -15.92
N ALA A 190 -9.17 15.76 -16.24
CA ALA A 190 -10.00 15.05 -17.21
C ALA A 190 -11.43 14.86 -16.71
N GLY A 191 -11.62 14.51 -15.43
CA GLY A 191 -12.94 14.44 -14.82
C GLY A 191 -13.69 15.78 -14.90
N LEU A 192 -13.00 16.87 -14.55
CA LEU A 192 -13.58 18.21 -14.63
C LEU A 192 -13.94 18.61 -16.07
N ALA A 193 -13.05 18.32 -17.04
CA ALA A 193 -13.30 18.58 -18.46
C ALA A 193 -14.49 17.77 -19.01
N ALA A 194 -14.71 16.56 -18.51
CA ALA A 194 -15.85 15.73 -18.85
C ALA A 194 -17.16 16.18 -18.16
N GLY A 195 -17.09 17.15 -17.24
CA GLY A 195 -18.22 17.67 -16.46
C GLY A 195 -18.55 16.85 -15.21
N ALA A 196 -17.71 15.87 -14.83
CA ALA A 196 -17.91 15.07 -13.64
C ALA A 196 -17.76 15.91 -12.36
N LYS A 197 -18.39 15.48 -11.26
CA LYS A 197 -18.03 16.01 -9.94
C LYS A 197 -16.67 15.46 -9.55
N VAL A 198 -15.72 16.34 -9.23
CA VAL A 198 -14.35 15.94 -8.85
C VAL A 198 -14.09 16.26 -7.38
N TYR A 199 -13.59 15.26 -6.65
CA TYR A 199 -13.02 15.39 -5.31
C TYR A 199 -11.52 15.14 -5.37
N PHE A 200 -10.71 16.07 -4.87
CA PHE A 200 -9.25 15.93 -4.80
C PHE A 200 -8.84 15.57 -3.35
N VAL A 201 -8.32 14.36 -3.14
CA VAL A 201 -8.05 13.78 -1.82
C VAL A 201 -6.55 13.71 -1.58
N TYR A 202 -6.06 14.32 -0.50
CA TYR A 202 -4.62 14.46 -0.21
C TYR A 202 -4.29 14.69 1.27
N ASN A 203 -3.02 14.53 1.67
CA ASN A 203 -2.59 14.49 3.08
C ASN A 203 -1.50 15.52 3.45
N ASN A 204 -1.41 16.64 2.74
CA ASN A 204 -0.60 17.79 3.15
C ASN A 204 -1.45 19.04 3.38
N PRO A 205 -1.03 19.96 4.27
CA PRO A 205 -1.72 21.23 4.48
C PRO A 205 -1.86 22.03 3.18
N ASP A 206 -3.00 22.70 3.01
CA ASP A 206 -3.31 23.47 1.80
C ASP A 206 -2.29 24.58 1.56
N ASP A 207 -1.97 25.35 2.60
CA ASP A 207 -1.03 26.47 2.56
C ASP A 207 0.37 26.01 2.13
N VAL A 208 0.84 24.87 2.67
CA VAL A 208 2.13 24.27 2.32
C VAL A 208 2.16 23.85 0.86
N LEU A 209 1.13 23.14 0.37
CA LEU A 209 1.07 22.70 -1.03
C LEU A 209 0.93 23.88 -1.99
N CYS A 210 0.01 24.80 -1.72
CA CYS A 210 -0.24 25.95 -2.58
C CYS A 210 0.97 26.88 -2.67
N GLN A 211 1.75 27.02 -1.59
CA GLN A 211 2.97 27.82 -1.59
C GLN A 211 4.10 27.14 -2.38
N ARG A 212 4.28 25.82 -2.23
CA ARG A 212 5.49 25.12 -2.69
C ARG A 212 5.35 24.39 -4.01
N VAL A 213 4.14 23.99 -4.40
CA VAL A 213 3.91 23.12 -5.57
C VAL A 213 2.86 23.73 -6.48
N LYS A 214 3.31 24.37 -7.58
CA LYS A 214 2.43 25.06 -8.53
C LYS A 214 1.26 24.20 -9.03
N ARG A 215 1.54 22.97 -9.48
CA ARG A 215 0.50 22.05 -10.00
C ARG A 215 -0.54 21.65 -8.94
N SER A 216 -0.14 21.60 -7.66
CA SER A 216 -1.06 21.34 -6.55
C SER A 216 -1.91 22.55 -6.27
N ARG A 217 -1.32 23.75 -6.24
CA ARG A 217 -2.04 25.03 -6.11
C ARG A 217 -3.16 25.15 -7.14
N GLU A 218 -2.85 24.90 -8.41
CA GLU A 218 -3.81 25.01 -9.52
C GLU A 218 -5.05 24.13 -9.33
N VAL A 219 -4.89 22.92 -8.79
CA VAL A 219 -6.01 21.99 -8.55
C VAL A 219 -6.77 22.34 -7.25
N ILE A 220 -6.05 22.73 -6.20
CA ILE A 220 -6.63 23.05 -4.88
C ILE A 220 -7.42 24.36 -4.91
N GLU A 221 -6.99 25.34 -5.71
CA GLU A 221 -7.64 26.64 -5.85
C GLU A 221 -8.73 26.67 -6.95
N GLU A 222 -8.89 25.59 -7.72
CA GLU A 222 -9.96 25.47 -8.71
C GLU A 222 -11.31 25.22 -8.01
N PRO A 223 -12.23 26.21 -7.99
CA PRO A 223 -13.46 26.13 -7.19
C PRO A 223 -14.42 25.01 -7.61
N ARG A 224 -14.29 24.48 -8.83
CA ARG A 224 -15.10 23.36 -9.32
C ARG A 224 -14.60 21.99 -8.84
N ILE A 225 -13.36 21.92 -8.35
CA ILE A 225 -12.76 20.71 -7.75
C ILE A 225 -12.89 20.82 -6.24
N GLU A 226 -13.56 19.87 -5.61
CA GLU A 226 -13.75 19.90 -4.16
C GLU A 226 -12.62 19.19 -3.44
N LYS A 227 -11.90 19.91 -2.58
CA LYS A 227 -10.79 19.34 -1.79
C LYS A 227 -11.27 18.50 -0.61
N ILE A 228 -10.66 17.35 -0.40
CA ILE A 228 -10.76 16.54 0.82
C ILE A 228 -9.36 16.43 1.41
N ASN A 229 -9.00 17.40 2.24
CA ASN A 229 -7.71 17.42 2.94
C ASN A 229 -7.76 16.49 4.17
N LEU A 230 -6.97 15.42 4.11
CA LEU A 230 -6.83 14.37 5.12
C LEU A 230 -5.44 14.38 5.76
N THR A 231 -4.82 15.55 5.92
CA THR A 231 -3.52 15.68 6.60
C THR A 231 -3.57 15.10 8.00
N THR A 232 -2.86 14.00 8.23
CA THR A 232 -2.69 13.36 9.56
C THR A 232 -1.47 13.91 10.29
N GLY A 233 -0.45 14.37 9.56
CA GLY A 233 0.86 14.69 10.12
C GLY A 233 1.98 13.92 9.41
N PRO A 234 3.21 13.94 9.94
CA PRO A 234 4.33 13.17 9.41
C PRO A 234 4.07 11.65 9.49
N MET A 235 4.67 10.89 8.57
CA MET A 235 4.51 9.43 8.55
C MET A 235 5.40 8.75 9.60
N ALA A 236 4.94 7.63 10.16
CA ALA A 236 5.68 6.85 11.17
C ALA A 236 7.07 6.43 10.68
N ILE A 237 7.19 6.07 9.39
CA ILE A 237 8.45 6.04 8.66
C ILE A 237 8.48 7.25 7.73
N THR A 238 9.52 8.08 7.87
CA THR A 238 9.65 9.34 7.10
C THR A 238 9.48 9.07 5.60
N GLY A 239 8.52 9.75 4.97
CA GLY A 239 8.21 9.62 3.55
C GLY A 239 7.47 8.35 3.12
N SER A 240 7.08 7.45 4.05
CA SER A 240 6.33 6.23 3.75
C SER A 240 4.82 6.48 3.80
N THR A 241 4.31 7.06 2.73
CA THR A 241 2.89 7.46 2.61
C THR A 241 1.92 6.29 2.55
N ARG A 242 2.40 5.07 2.27
CA ARG A 242 1.63 3.82 2.41
C ARG A 242 1.10 3.58 3.82
N MET A 243 1.59 4.29 4.84
CA MET A 243 1.15 4.17 6.23
C MET A 243 -0.06 5.09 6.49
N GLN A 244 0.07 6.07 7.38
CA GLN A 244 -1.04 6.89 7.88
C GLN A 244 -1.85 7.56 6.76
N ALA A 245 -1.18 8.11 5.74
CA ALA A 245 -1.84 8.85 4.66
C ALA A 245 -2.86 7.99 3.90
N THR A 246 -2.49 6.78 3.48
CA THR A 246 -3.45 5.87 2.81
C THR A 246 -4.43 5.22 3.78
N THR A 247 -4.09 5.06 5.06
CA THR A 247 -5.03 4.52 6.07
C THR A 247 -6.19 5.48 6.31
N ILE A 248 -5.95 6.79 6.47
CA ILE A 248 -7.04 7.77 6.62
C ILE A 248 -7.89 7.87 5.35
N GLN A 249 -7.27 7.80 4.17
CA GLN A 249 -8.00 7.78 2.89
C GLN A 249 -8.91 6.56 2.79
N LEU A 250 -8.43 5.37 3.16
CA LEU A 250 -9.23 4.15 3.24
C LEU A 250 -10.43 4.33 4.18
N CYS A 251 -10.21 4.84 5.39
CA CYS A 251 -11.29 5.04 6.38
C CYS A 251 -12.37 5.99 5.85
N VAL A 252 -11.98 7.16 5.32
CA VAL A 252 -12.91 8.17 4.80
C VAL A 252 -13.69 7.65 3.60
N LEU A 253 -13.02 7.04 2.62
CA LEU A 253 -13.67 6.58 1.40
C LEU A 253 -14.56 5.36 1.65
N LEU A 254 -14.17 4.43 2.55
CA LEU A 254 -15.05 3.34 2.95
C LEU A 254 -16.25 3.82 3.77
N THR A 255 -16.12 4.90 4.54
CA THR A 255 -17.28 5.51 5.23
C THR A 255 -18.30 6.02 4.22
N VAL A 256 -17.86 6.75 3.19
CA VAL A 256 -18.72 7.25 2.12
C VAL A 256 -19.35 6.10 1.33
N LEU A 257 -18.57 5.07 0.98
CA LEU A 257 -19.07 3.90 0.28
C LEU A 257 -20.07 3.09 1.12
N GLU A 258 -19.82 2.94 2.42
CA GLU A 258 -20.73 2.27 3.36
C GLU A 258 -22.09 2.98 3.41
N MET A 259 -22.08 4.30 3.57
CA MET A 259 -23.31 5.11 3.53
C MET A 259 -24.02 4.95 2.17
N THR A 260 -23.25 5.00 1.07
CA THR A 260 -23.78 4.84 -0.30
C THR A 260 -24.46 3.50 -0.49
N VAL A 261 -23.82 2.37 -0.13
CA VAL A 261 -24.43 1.04 -0.33
C VAL A 261 -25.66 0.84 0.56
N ARG A 262 -25.67 1.40 1.77
CA ARG A 262 -26.86 1.38 2.63
C ARG A 262 -28.02 2.14 2.01
N ASP A 263 -27.78 3.29 1.37
CA ASP A 263 -28.86 4.01 0.68
C ASP A 263 -29.38 3.24 -0.54
N LEU A 264 -28.48 2.69 -1.36
CA LEU A 264 -28.87 1.93 -2.55
C LEU A 264 -29.64 0.65 -2.19
N LEU A 265 -29.31 -0.01 -1.07
CA LEU A 265 -30.02 -1.20 -0.61
C LEU A 265 -31.49 -0.93 -0.25
N LYS A 266 -31.83 0.28 0.24
CA LYS A 266 -33.23 0.64 0.57
C LYS A 266 -34.15 0.47 -0.64
N ASP A 267 -33.63 0.67 -1.85
CA ASP A 267 -34.37 0.54 -3.10
C ASP A 267 -34.40 -0.91 -3.66
N LEU A 268 -33.65 -1.83 -3.06
CA LEU A 268 -33.40 -3.19 -3.56
C LEU A 268 -33.93 -4.31 -2.67
N GLU A 269 -34.19 -4.07 -1.39
CA GLU A 269 -34.66 -5.08 -0.43
C GLU A 269 -36.20 -5.20 -0.35
N ALA A 270 -36.69 -6.39 0.02
CA ALA A 270 -38.10 -6.64 0.29
C ALA A 270 -38.55 -6.02 1.63
N PRO A 271 -39.83 -5.62 1.79
CA PRO A 271 -40.36 -5.17 3.07
C PRO A 271 -40.14 -6.24 4.16
N GLY A 272 -39.33 -5.93 5.19
CA GLY A 272 -39.04 -6.83 6.32
C GLY A 272 -37.56 -7.19 6.52
N ARG A 273 -36.66 -6.80 5.61
CA ARG A 273 -35.20 -6.94 5.75
C ARG A 273 -34.50 -5.63 6.15
N ALA A 274 -35.24 -4.69 6.73
CA ALA A 274 -34.75 -3.35 7.02
C ALA A 274 -33.41 -3.37 7.77
N LEU A 275 -32.42 -2.68 7.21
CA LEU A 275 -31.19 -2.37 7.91
C LEU A 275 -31.55 -1.69 9.25
N PRO A 276 -30.91 -2.08 10.37
CA PRO A 276 -31.18 -1.46 11.66
C PRO A 276 -31.09 0.06 11.56
N GLU A 277 -32.02 0.77 12.21
CA GLU A 277 -31.93 2.23 12.34
C GLU A 277 -30.76 2.53 13.28
N ALA A 278 -29.60 2.77 12.68
CA ALA A 278 -28.33 2.82 13.37
C ALA A 278 -27.94 4.29 13.64
N ALA A 279 -27.15 4.53 14.70
CA ALA A 279 -26.45 5.81 14.88
C ALA A 279 -25.69 6.19 13.58
N PRO A 280 -25.48 7.48 13.26
CA PRO A 280 -24.85 7.88 12.01
C PRO A 280 -23.55 7.13 11.72
N VAL A 281 -23.46 6.50 10.54
CA VAL A 281 -22.33 5.65 10.09
C VAL A 281 -20.96 6.23 10.45
N PRO A 282 -20.66 7.52 10.22
CA PRO A 282 -19.35 8.08 10.57
C PRO A 282 -19.02 8.03 12.07
N MET A 283 -20.01 8.24 12.94
CA MET A 283 -19.81 8.19 14.39
C MET A 283 -19.60 6.76 14.88
N GLN A 284 -20.33 5.78 14.33
CA GLN A 284 -20.10 4.38 14.64
C GLN A 284 -18.74 3.91 14.15
N PHE A 285 -18.32 4.33 12.97
CA PHE A 285 -17.04 3.96 12.40
C PHE A 285 -15.91 4.53 13.25
N LEU A 286 -16.04 5.77 13.74
CA LEU A 286 -15.08 6.38 14.65
C LEU A 286 -14.95 5.61 15.96
N ALA A 287 -16.09 5.24 16.57
CA ALA A 287 -16.09 4.46 17.81
C ALA A 287 -15.43 3.08 17.62
N ALA A 288 -15.79 2.37 16.56
CA ALA A 288 -15.23 1.06 16.25
C ALA A 288 -13.73 1.16 15.87
N LEU A 289 -13.31 2.18 15.11
CA LEU A 289 -11.90 2.42 14.79
C LEU A 289 -11.07 2.72 16.06
N THR A 290 -11.66 3.45 17.02
CA THR A 290 -11.03 3.71 18.33
C THR A 290 -10.81 2.40 19.10
N GLU A 291 -11.84 1.56 19.17
CA GLU A 291 -11.75 0.25 19.83
C GLU A 291 -10.73 -0.67 19.15
N LEU A 292 -10.73 -0.70 17.82
CA LEU A 292 -9.79 -1.47 17.03
C LEU A 292 -8.34 -1.04 17.30
N LEU A 293 -8.06 0.27 17.27
CA LEU A 293 -6.71 0.77 17.53
C LEU A 293 -6.25 0.44 18.96
N ALA A 294 -7.15 0.49 19.94
CA ALA A 294 -6.86 0.06 21.31
C ALA A 294 -6.54 -1.45 21.38
N SER A 295 -7.29 -2.29 20.64
CA SER A 295 -7.02 -3.73 20.51
C SER A 295 -5.65 -4.00 19.89
N LEU A 296 -5.28 -3.26 18.84
CA LEU A 296 -3.98 -3.36 18.16
C LEU A 296 -2.80 -3.04 19.11
N LYS A 297 -3.03 -2.15 20.08
CA LYS A 297 -2.06 -1.73 21.10
C LYS A 297 -2.03 -2.64 22.33
N SER A 298 -2.84 -3.69 22.38
CA SER A 298 -2.88 -4.57 23.55
C SER A 298 -1.53 -5.32 23.73
N PRO A 299 -1.00 -5.45 24.96
CA PRO A 299 0.27 -6.13 25.19
C PRO A 299 0.29 -7.57 24.67
N ALA A 300 -0.85 -8.27 24.74
CA ALA A 300 -0.99 -9.63 24.24
C ALA A 300 -0.81 -9.70 22.71
N LEU A 301 -1.45 -8.80 21.96
CA LEU A 301 -1.30 -8.77 20.50
C LEU A 301 0.10 -8.33 20.09
N LEU A 302 0.66 -7.30 20.74
CA LEU A 302 2.01 -6.83 20.46
C LEU A 302 3.05 -7.94 20.63
N ALA A 303 2.93 -8.74 21.71
CA ALA A 303 3.81 -9.87 21.94
C ALA A 303 3.64 -10.99 20.88
N GLN A 304 2.41 -11.24 20.42
CA GLN A 304 2.17 -12.19 19.32
C GLN A 304 2.77 -11.68 18.00
N LEU A 305 2.54 -10.42 17.67
CA LEU A 305 3.02 -9.79 16.45
C LEU A 305 4.55 -9.70 16.44
N ALA A 306 5.18 -9.45 17.59
CA ALA A 306 6.64 -9.50 17.73
C ALA A 306 7.22 -10.86 17.35
N LYS A 307 6.55 -11.97 17.70
CA LYS A 307 6.97 -13.33 17.29
C LYS A 307 6.88 -13.52 15.78
N LEU A 308 5.86 -12.94 15.13
CA LEU A 308 5.71 -13.00 13.68
C LEU A 308 6.77 -12.15 12.96
N VAL A 309 7.12 -10.97 13.51
CA VAL A 309 8.26 -10.16 13.06
C VAL A 309 9.56 -10.96 13.15
N THR A 310 9.81 -11.64 14.27
CA THR A 310 10.98 -12.50 14.45
C THR A 310 11.01 -13.66 13.44
N LEU A 311 9.85 -14.31 13.19
CA LEU A 311 9.75 -15.35 12.17
C LEU A 311 10.19 -14.84 10.79
N GLU A 312 9.64 -13.72 10.32
CA GLU A 312 9.99 -13.16 9.01
C GLU A 312 11.44 -12.66 8.97
N GLU A 313 11.91 -12.02 10.04
CA GLU A 313 13.30 -11.57 10.17
C GLU A 313 14.28 -12.75 10.00
N GLU A 314 14.11 -13.82 10.78
CA GLU A 314 15.00 -14.98 10.76
C GLU A 314 15.03 -15.63 9.38
N VAL A 315 13.86 -15.79 8.75
CA VAL A 315 13.71 -16.35 7.40
C VAL A 315 14.46 -15.49 6.39
N TYR A 316 14.25 -14.16 6.39
CA TYR A 316 14.86 -13.27 5.41
C TYR A 316 16.38 -13.11 5.63
N ARG A 317 16.87 -13.11 6.89
CA ARG A 317 18.31 -13.08 7.17
C ARG A 317 19.03 -14.33 6.66
N ALA A 318 18.36 -15.48 6.75
CA ALA A 318 18.90 -16.74 6.26
C ALA A 318 18.70 -16.92 4.73
N ALA A 319 18.34 -15.85 4.01
CA ALA A 319 18.09 -15.86 2.56
C ALA A 319 16.98 -16.84 2.11
N HIS A 320 16.04 -17.12 3.02
CA HIS A 320 14.83 -17.88 2.76
C HIS A 320 13.64 -16.97 2.45
N LYS A 321 12.50 -17.57 2.12
CA LYS A 321 11.31 -16.84 1.67
C LYS A 321 10.06 -17.20 2.48
N ASN A 322 9.07 -16.32 2.39
CA ASN A 322 7.74 -16.50 2.97
C ASN A 322 6.68 -16.62 1.85
N ASN A 323 5.65 -17.43 2.08
CA ASN A 323 4.42 -17.41 1.30
C ASN A 323 3.25 -17.01 2.20
N TYR A 324 2.47 -16.02 1.77
CA TYR A 324 1.19 -15.70 2.38
C TYR A 324 0.06 -16.45 1.68
N TYR A 325 -0.88 -16.96 2.47
CA TYR A 325 -2.12 -17.55 2.00
C TYR A 325 -3.28 -16.72 2.51
N ALA A 326 -4.09 -16.17 1.61
CA ALA A 326 -5.28 -15.40 1.96
C ALA A 326 -6.36 -15.58 0.88
N ASP A 327 -7.63 -15.42 1.23
CA ASP A 327 -8.72 -15.36 0.25
C ASP A 327 -9.32 -13.95 0.18
N ARG A 328 -10.29 -13.62 1.03
CA ARG A 328 -11.01 -12.34 0.98
C ARG A 328 -10.13 -11.11 1.28
N LEU A 329 -9.03 -11.34 2.01
CA LEU A 329 -7.99 -10.34 2.31
C LEU A 329 -6.84 -10.33 1.29
N GLY A 330 -6.91 -11.09 0.19
CA GLY A 330 -5.83 -11.17 -0.79
C GLY A 330 -5.42 -9.79 -1.35
N ILE A 331 -6.39 -8.91 -1.60
CA ILE A 331 -6.11 -7.55 -2.05
C ILE A 331 -5.35 -6.72 -1.00
N ASP A 332 -5.72 -6.82 0.28
CA ASP A 332 -5.06 -6.14 1.40
C ASP A 332 -3.61 -6.62 1.53
N VAL A 333 -3.39 -7.94 1.45
CA VAL A 333 -2.05 -8.54 1.51
C VAL A 333 -1.18 -8.10 0.33
N LEU A 334 -1.72 -8.03 -0.90
CA LEU A 334 -0.97 -7.52 -2.05
C LEU A 334 -0.60 -6.04 -1.88
N THR A 335 -1.50 -5.23 -1.32
CA THR A 335 -1.22 -3.80 -1.13
C THR A 335 -0.02 -3.57 -0.19
N ASP A 336 0.12 -4.36 0.88
CA ASP A 336 1.29 -4.28 1.77
C ASP A 336 2.54 -4.89 1.13
N THR A 337 2.44 -6.14 0.66
CA THR A 337 3.61 -6.90 0.18
C THR A 337 4.28 -6.27 -1.03
N THR A 338 3.50 -5.69 -1.95
CA THR A 338 4.06 -5.01 -3.12
C THR A 338 4.81 -3.73 -2.75
N GLU A 339 4.33 -2.99 -1.74
CA GLU A 339 4.95 -1.74 -1.28
C GLU A 339 6.27 -1.94 -0.53
N ARG A 340 6.58 -3.18 -0.11
CA ARG A 340 7.87 -3.48 0.52
C ARG A 340 9.05 -3.24 -0.41
N SER A 341 8.87 -3.52 -1.71
CA SER A 341 9.93 -3.37 -2.72
C SER A 341 10.35 -1.91 -2.94
N PRO A 342 9.46 -0.97 -3.30
CA PRO A 342 9.86 0.43 -3.46
C PRO A 342 10.23 1.12 -2.13
N THR A 343 9.69 0.68 -0.99
CA THR A 343 9.96 1.29 0.32
C THR A 343 11.30 0.86 0.91
N TYR A 344 11.62 -0.44 0.82
CA TYR A 344 12.77 -1.02 1.52
C TYR A 344 13.79 -1.68 0.57
N CYS A 345 13.60 -1.55 -0.74
CA CYS A 345 14.43 -2.20 -1.78
C CYS A 345 14.50 -3.73 -1.61
N THR A 346 13.37 -4.36 -1.27
CA THR A 346 13.26 -5.82 -1.32
C THR A 346 13.10 -6.28 -2.78
N PRO A 347 13.51 -7.50 -3.14
CA PRO A 347 13.23 -8.05 -4.46
C PRO A 347 11.73 -7.98 -4.77
N PRO A 348 11.32 -7.40 -5.92
CA PRO A 348 9.92 -7.34 -6.32
C PRO A 348 9.40 -8.74 -6.62
N PHE A 349 8.08 -8.86 -6.77
CA PHE A 349 7.49 -10.13 -7.20
C PHE A 349 8.08 -10.56 -8.54
N ARG A 350 8.24 -11.88 -8.68
CA ARG A 350 8.90 -12.53 -9.80
C ARG A 350 7.87 -13.25 -10.66
N LYS A 351 8.04 -13.16 -11.98
CA LYS A 351 7.23 -13.93 -12.94
C LYS A 351 7.66 -15.39 -12.90
N PHE A 352 6.73 -16.32 -13.09
CA PHE A 352 7.02 -17.76 -12.93
C PHE A 352 8.10 -18.28 -13.91
N ASP A 353 8.25 -17.62 -15.05
CA ASP A 353 9.17 -17.96 -16.14
C ASP A 353 10.42 -17.08 -16.19
N ASP A 354 10.60 -16.17 -15.23
CA ASP A 354 11.80 -15.34 -15.12
C ASP A 354 12.86 -16.04 -14.25
N THR A 355 13.81 -16.69 -14.91
CA THR A 355 14.91 -17.41 -14.26
C THR A 355 16.08 -16.50 -13.85
N THR A 356 16.04 -15.23 -14.21
CA THR A 356 17.13 -14.26 -13.98
C THR A 356 16.87 -13.35 -12.79
N ALA A 357 15.61 -12.99 -12.55
CA ALA A 357 15.24 -12.15 -11.42
C ALA A 357 15.42 -12.88 -10.08
N THR A 358 15.88 -12.13 -9.07
CA THR A 358 15.92 -12.61 -7.68
C THR A 358 14.52 -13.00 -7.20
N GLU A 359 14.43 -14.13 -6.51
CA GLU A 359 13.19 -14.60 -5.88
C GLU A 359 12.66 -13.56 -4.88
N SER A 360 11.36 -13.27 -4.93
CA SER A 360 10.76 -12.33 -4.00
C SER A 360 10.79 -12.88 -2.57
N TRP A 361 10.99 -12.03 -1.57
CA TRP A 361 11.03 -12.49 -0.17
C TRP A 361 9.67 -12.94 0.33
N SER A 362 8.59 -12.35 -0.18
CA SER A 362 7.21 -12.77 0.05
C SER A 362 6.46 -12.97 -1.25
N PHE A 363 5.43 -13.81 -1.24
CA PHE A 363 4.49 -13.97 -2.35
C PHE A 363 3.10 -14.35 -1.81
N LEU A 364 2.03 -13.95 -2.50
CA LEU A 364 0.65 -14.28 -2.12
C LEU A 364 0.11 -15.41 -2.99
N PHE A 365 -0.57 -16.38 -2.36
CA PHE A 365 -1.43 -17.35 -3.03
C PHE A 365 -2.87 -17.28 -2.51
N VAL A 366 -3.84 -17.44 -3.42
CA VAL A 366 -5.28 -17.42 -3.14
C VAL A 366 -5.94 -18.76 -3.52
N PRO A 367 -7.15 -19.12 -3.03
CA PRO A 367 -7.71 -20.48 -3.14
C PRO A 367 -8.32 -20.80 -4.52
N TYR A 368 -7.68 -20.37 -5.60
CA TYR A 368 -8.17 -20.53 -6.96
C TYR A 368 -7.18 -21.35 -7.76
N ALA A 369 -7.66 -22.40 -8.43
CA ALA A 369 -6.81 -23.38 -9.11
C ALA A 369 -5.86 -22.73 -10.13
N GLU A 370 -6.37 -21.78 -10.90
CA GLU A 370 -5.70 -21.18 -12.05
C GLU A 370 -5.54 -19.66 -11.86
N THR A 371 -4.40 -19.14 -12.32
CA THR A 371 -4.00 -17.73 -12.14
C THR A 371 -5.00 -16.70 -12.67
N PRO A 372 -5.68 -16.87 -13.84
CA PRO A 372 -6.67 -15.90 -14.30
C PRO A 372 -7.84 -15.72 -13.32
N GLN A 373 -8.42 -16.81 -12.82
CA GLN A 373 -9.50 -16.80 -11.84
C GLN A 373 -9.02 -16.26 -10.49
N ALA A 374 -7.76 -16.54 -10.13
CA ALA A 374 -7.14 -15.98 -8.94
C ALA A 374 -7.04 -14.44 -8.99
N TRP A 375 -6.65 -13.88 -10.14
CA TRP A 375 -6.66 -12.43 -10.35
C TRP A 375 -8.06 -11.84 -10.34
N GLU A 376 -9.02 -12.50 -10.99
CA GLU A 376 -10.43 -12.10 -10.95
C GLU A 376 -11.00 -12.15 -9.54
N ARG A 377 -10.57 -13.09 -8.70
CA ARG A 377 -10.93 -13.09 -7.28
C ARG A 377 -10.40 -11.86 -6.57
N VAL A 378 -9.11 -11.56 -6.72
CA VAL A 378 -8.45 -10.48 -5.98
C VAL A 378 -9.01 -9.11 -6.38
N ILE A 379 -9.19 -8.88 -7.69
CA ILE A 379 -9.65 -7.60 -8.25
C ILE A 379 -11.19 -7.52 -8.31
N LYS A 380 -11.88 -8.67 -8.23
CA LYS A 380 -13.33 -8.87 -8.36
C LYS A 380 -13.89 -8.57 -9.75
N ARG A 381 -13.03 -8.43 -10.75
CA ARG A 381 -13.35 -8.30 -12.18
C ARG A 381 -12.17 -8.79 -13.01
N HIS A 382 -12.38 -8.94 -14.31
CA HIS A 382 -11.29 -9.19 -15.24
C HIS A 382 -10.20 -8.11 -15.13
N PRO A 383 -8.90 -8.48 -15.10
CA PRO A 383 -7.82 -7.50 -15.04
C PRO A 383 -7.79 -6.56 -16.25
N GLN A 384 -7.52 -5.28 -15.99
CA GLN A 384 -7.45 -4.20 -16.96
C GLN A 384 -6.10 -3.50 -16.81
N CYS A 385 -5.14 -3.95 -17.61
CA CYS A 385 -3.82 -3.34 -17.70
C CYS A 385 -3.76 -2.29 -18.82
N VAL A 386 -2.65 -1.54 -18.90
CA VAL A 386 -2.45 -0.54 -19.96
C VAL A 386 -2.01 -1.24 -21.24
N GLU A 387 -2.82 -1.12 -22.31
CA GLU A 387 -2.56 -1.75 -23.61
C GLU A 387 -2.57 -0.74 -24.77
N TRP A 388 -1.93 0.42 -24.55
CA TRP A 388 -1.84 1.47 -25.57
C TRP A 388 -0.98 1.07 -26.77
N THR A 389 -1.46 1.43 -27.96
CA THR A 389 -0.69 1.31 -29.21
C THR A 389 0.46 2.32 -29.26
N LEU A 390 1.46 2.06 -30.11
CA LEU A 390 2.57 2.99 -30.33
C LEU A 390 2.09 4.39 -30.74
N ASP A 391 1.03 4.48 -31.54
CA ASP A 391 0.48 5.77 -31.99
C ASP A 391 -0.20 6.53 -30.85
N GLN A 392 -0.91 5.82 -29.96
CA GLN A 392 -1.45 6.44 -28.74
C GLN A 392 -0.31 6.94 -27.84
N VAL A 393 0.71 6.11 -27.60
CA VAL A 393 1.88 6.50 -26.81
C VAL A 393 2.59 7.70 -27.42
N ARG A 394 2.81 7.72 -28.74
CA ARG A 394 3.42 8.85 -29.46
C ARG A 394 2.66 10.15 -29.24
N LYS A 395 1.32 10.12 -29.27
CA LYS A 395 0.49 11.31 -28.98
C LYS A 395 0.63 11.79 -27.54
N LEU A 396 0.95 10.91 -26.60
CA LEU A 396 1.05 11.26 -25.17
C LEU A 396 2.43 11.82 -24.78
N VAL A 397 3.52 11.29 -25.35
CA VAL A 397 4.90 11.65 -24.95
C VAL A 397 5.75 12.29 -26.04
N GLY A 398 5.25 12.40 -27.27
CA GLY A 398 6.00 12.84 -28.45
C GLY A 398 6.88 11.73 -29.04
N ASP A 399 7.44 11.98 -30.23
CA ASP A 399 8.21 10.99 -30.99
C ASP A 399 9.46 10.49 -30.24
N ASP A 400 10.21 11.41 -29.61
CA ASP A 400 11.48 11.11 -28.95
C ASP A 400 11.36 10.07 -27.83
N LYS A 401 10.22 10.03 -27.15
CA LYS A 401 9.96 9.13 -26.01
C LYS A 401 9.05 7.97 -26.37
N ALA A 402 8.46 7.95 -27.56
CA ALA A 402 7.39 7.02 -27.94
C ALA A 402 7.85 5.56 -27.87
N ALA A 403 8.99 5.25 -28.50
CA ALA A 403 9.50 3.88 -28.59
C ALA A 403 9.80 3.27 -27.22
N ARG A 404 10.55 4.01 -26.37
CA ARG A 404 10.89 3.59 -25.00
C ARG A 404 9.63 3.41 -24.14
N THR A 405 8.71 4.37 -24.21
CA THR A 405 7.47 4.32 -23.42
C THR A 405 6.58 3.16 -23.84
N HIS A 406 6.45 2.92 -25.15
CA HIS A 406 5.68 1.80 -25.67
C HIS A 406 6.29 0.43 -25.31
N GLU A 407 7.62 0.34 -25.20
CA GLU A 407 8.25 -0.86 -24.64
C GLU A 407 7.85 -1.11 -23.19
N VAL A 408 7.77 -0.06 -22.35
CA VAL A 408 7.28 -0.20 -20.98
C VAL A 408 5.81 -0.65 -20.97
N VAL A 409 4.94 -0.03 -21.79
CA VAL A 409 3.53 -0.42 -21.93
C VAL A 409 3.39 -1.92 -22.25
N ARG A 410 4.16 -2.45 -23.20
CA ARG A 410 4.13 -3.88 -23.55
C ARG A 410 4.50 -4.79 -22.38
N LYS A 411 5.41 -4.34 -21.51
CA LYS A 411 5.90 -5.10 -20.33
C LYS A 411 4.94 -5.07 -19.13
N ILE A 412 3.88 -4.26 -19.21
CA ILE A 412 2.85 -4.11 -18.16
C ILE A 412 1.45 -4.48 -18.64
N SER A 413 1.33 -5.26 -19.72
CA SER A 413 0.05 -5.74 -20.28
C SER A 413 -0.62 -6.80 -19.39
N THR A 414 -1.88 -7.13 -19.69
CA THR A 414 -2.59 -8.20 -18.95
C THR A 414 -1.91 -9.54 -19.12
N ARG A 415 -1.36 -9.82 -20.32
CA ARG A 415 -0.53 -11.01 -20.56
C ARG A 415 0.67 -11.08 -19.61
N GLU A 416 1.30 -9.94 -19.32
CA GLU A 416 2.45 -9.88 -18.42
C GLU A 416 2.05 -10.00 -16.94
N LEU A 417 0.87 -9.50 -16.56
CA LEU A 417 0.30 -9.70 -15.22
C LEU A 417 0.03 -11.19 -14.95
N LEU A 418 -0.53 -11.92 -15.91
CA LEU A 418 -0.85 -13.35 -15.77
C LEU A 418 0.40 -14.25 -15.61
N ARG A 419 1.61 -13.72 -15.82
CA ARG A 419 2.87 -14.43 -15.51
C ARG A 419 3.22 -14.38 -14.03
N PHE A 420 2.49 -13.61 -13.21
CA PHE A 420 2.56 -13.71 -11.76
C PHE A 420 1.49 -14.68 -11.27
N ARG A 421 1.91 -15.93 -11.02
CA ARG A 421 0.98 -17.00 -10.68
C ARG A 421 0.57 -16.95 -9.22
N VAL A 422 -0.51 -16.21 -8.94
CA VAL A 422 -1.09 -16.07 -7.60
C VAL A 422 -2.12 -17.15 -7.26
N GLY A 423 -2.48 -18.00 -8.24
CA GLY A 423 -3.31 -19.19 -8.03
C GLY A 423 -2.52 -20.41 -7.55
N LEU A 424 -3.22 -21.52 -7.31
CA LEU A 424 -2.60 -22.77 -6.86
C LEU A 424 -1.64 -23.36 -7.91
N ASP A 425 -1.86 -23.08 -9.20
CA ASP A 425 -0.96 -23.37 -10.32
C ASP A 425 0.43 -22.70 -10.20
N GLY A 426 0.57 -21.70 -9.32
CA GLY A 426 1.83 -21.04 -9.00
C GLY A 426 2.65 -21.71 -7.89
N LEU A 427 2.05 -22.59 -7.07
CA LEU A 427 2.74 -23.22 -5.94
C LEU A 427 3.97 -24.02 -6.38
N ASN A 428 3.87 -24.73 -7.50
CA ASN A 428 4.96 -25.51 -8.08
C ASN A 428 6.10 -24.64 -8.62
N SER A 429 5.82 -23.38 -8.96
CA SER A 429 6.84 -22.42 -9.41
C SER A 429 7.60 -21.79 -8.24
N ARG A 430 7.09 -21.95 -7.01
CA ARG A 430 7.68 -21.40 -5.79
C ARG A 430 7.52 -22.37 -4.62
N PRO A 431 8.11 -23.58 -4.70
CA PRO A 431 8.02 -24.56 -3.63
C PRO A 431 8.69 -24.02 -2.37
N LEU A 432 8.10 -24.37 -1.22
CA LEU A 432 8.66 -24.11 0.10
C LEU A 432 9.53 -25.30 0.51
N GLY A 433 10.55 -25.04 1.32
CA GLY A 433 11.41 -26.05 1.92
C GLY A 433 11.85 -25.70 3.33
N SER A 434 12.84 -26.44 3.84
CA SER A 434 13.46 -26.17 5.13
C SER A 434 14.05 -24.75 5.17
N GLY A 435 13.76 -24.01 6.23
CA GLY A 435 14.18 -22.63 6.43
C GLY A 435 13.21 -21.57 5.88
N ASP A 436 12.30 -21.94 4.98
CA ASP A 436 11.23 -21.05 4.52
C ASP A 436 10.12 -20.90 5.58
N SER A 437 9.18 -19.99 5.32
CA SER A 437 7.96 -19.86 6.12
C SER A 437 6.69 -19.74 5.27
N ALA A 438 5.56 -19.98 5.93
CA ALA A 438 4.25 -19.75 5.33
C ALA A 438 3.26 -19.21 6.36
N VAL A 439 2.50 -18.18 5.99
CA VAL A 439 1.58 -17.48 6.90
C VAL A 439 0.18 -17.42 6.30
N GLY A 440 -0.80 -18.01 7.00
CA GLY A 440 -2.22 -17.89 6.65
C GLY A 440 -2.81 -16.59 7.22
N ILE A 441 -3.50 -15.81 6.41
CA ILE A 441 -4.15 -14.55 6.80
C ILE A 441 -5.64 -14.66 6.49
N LEU A 442 -6.47 -14.61 7.53
CA LEU A 442 -7.90 -14.90 7.41
C LEU A 442 -8.78 -14.06 8.34
N LEU A 443 -10.02 -13.88 7.91
CA LEU A 443 -11.12 -13.36 8.74
C LEU A 443 -11.74 -14.49 9.57
N ASP A 444 -12.51 -14.14 10.59
CA ASP A 444 -13.29 -15.11 11.37
C ASP A 444 -14.32 -15.87 10.53
N GLU A 445 -14.94 -15.23 9.54
CA GLU A 445 -15.80 -15.87 8.52
C GLU A 445 -15.08 -17.02 7.78
N GLU A 446 -13.76 -16.94 7.66
CA GLU A 446 -12.91 -17.89 6.96
C GLU A 446 -12.29 -18.92 7.93
N LYS A 447 -12.61 -18.91 9.23
CA LYS A 447 -11.96 -19.78 10.25
C LYS A 447 -12.01 -21.26 9.87
N ASN A 448 -13.10 -21.72 9.26
CA ASN A 448 -13.24 -23.12 8.84
C ASN A 448 -12.22 -23.51 7.76
N SER A 449 -11.75 -22.56 6.94
CA SER A 449 -10.65 -22.79 5.99
C SER A 449 -9.33 -23.17 6.68
N LEU A 450 -9.18 -22.86 7.98
CA LEU A 450 -8.07 -23.31 8.83
C LEU A 450 -8.46 -24.50 9.71
N LEU A 451 -9.67 -24.54 10.26
CA LEU A 451 -10.06 -25.57 11.22
C LEU A 451 -10.37 -26.93 10.57
N THR A 452 -10.85 -26.95 9.31
CA THR A 452 -11.16 -28.20 8.61
C THR A 452 -9.95 -28.74 7.85
N PRO A 453 -9.69 -30.07 7.85
CA PRO A 453 -8.52 -30.65 7.17
C PRO A 453 -8.41 -30.35 5.66
N ASP A 454 -9.55 -30.16 4.99
CA ASP A 454 -9.70 -29.84 3.58
C ASP A 454 -9.75 -28.34 3.28
N GLY A 455 -9.77 -27.51 4.33
CA GLY A 455 -9.77 -26.06 4.20
C GLY A 455 -8.49 -25.55 3.54
N PHE A 456 -8.60 -24.52 2.70
CA PHE A 456 -7.48 -23.98 1.93
C PHE A 456 -6.28 -23.63 2.82
N HIS A 457 -6.47 -22.83 3.88
CA HIS A 457 -5.37 -22.45 4.77
C HIS A 457 -4.76 -23.69 5.43
N ARG A 458 -5.60 -24.64 5.88
CA ARG A 458 -5.16 -25.86 6.55
C ARG A 458 -4.31 -26.76 5.65
N VAL A 459 -4.72 -26.92 4.40
CA VAL A 459 -4.00 -27.70 3.38
C VAL A 459 -2.65 -27.06 3.07
N GLN A 460 -2.63 -25.76 2.77
CA GLN A 460 -1.39 -25.08 2.37
C GLN A 460 -0.37 -25.01 3.52
N LEU A 461 -0.81 -24.69 4.73
CA LEU A 461 0.08 -24.65 5.89
C LEU A 461 0.59 -26.05 6.27
N GLN A 462 -0.24 -27.10 6.13
CA GLN A 462 0.23 -28.47 6.33
C GLN A 462 1.29 -28.88 5.31
N ALA A 463 1.07 -28.55 4.02
CA ALA A 463 2.05 -28.84 2.98
C ALA A 463 3.39 -28.11 3.23
N ALA A 464 3.33 -26.83 3.61
CA ALA A 464 4.51 -26.05 3.98
C ALA A 464 5.28 -26.70 5.15
N ARG A 465 4.57 -27.07 6.21
CA ARG A 465 5.15 -27.76 7.37
C ARG A 465 5.79 -29.10 7.00
N GLN A 466 5.12 -29.90 6.17
CA GLN A 466 5.65 -31.19 5.69
C GLN A 466 6.93 -31.01 4.84
N ALA A 467 7.06 -29.89 4.15
CA ALA A 467 8.28 -29.51 3.43
C ALA A 467 9.39 -28.93 4.34
N GLY A 468 9.13 -28.79 5.64
CA GLY A 468 10.09 -28.26 6.63
C GLY A 468 10.05 -26.74 6.82
N ALA A 469 9.06 -26.05 6.24
CA ALA A 469 8.86 -24.61 6.47
C ALA A 469 8.19 -24.35 7.82
N ARG A 470 8.48 -23.18 8.41
CA ARG A 470 7.82 -22.71 9.63
C ARG A 470 6.47 -22.09 9.28
N VAL A 471 5.45 -22.33 10.10
CA VAL A 471 4.09 -21.86 9.81
C VAL A 471 3.62 -20.79 10.79
N GLY A 472 2.82 -19.85 10.28
CA GLY A 472 2.16 -18.83 11.07
C GLY A 472 0.70 -18.63 10.65
N VAL A 473 -0.08 -18.06 11.56
CA VAL A 473 -1.48 -17.68 11.34
C VAL A 473 -1.71 -16.27 11.87
N LEU A 474 -2.31 -15.42 11.05
CA LEU A 474 -2.78 -14.09 11.41
C LEU A 474 -4.29 -14.06 11.18
N CYS A 475 -5.07 -14.04 12.26
CA CYS A 475 -6.53 -14.01 12.19
C CYS A 475 -7.08 -12.69 12.73
N PHE A 476 -8.06 -12.14 12.02
CA PHE A 476 -8.83 -10.97 12.42
C PHE A 476 -10.28 -11.40 12.69
N GLY A 477 -10.81 -11.13 13.88
CA GLY A 477 -12.17 -11.54 14.17
C GLY A 477 -12.65 -11.29 15.58
N ASN A 478 -13.87 -11.74 15.84
CA ASN A 478 -14.49 -11.66 17.16
C ASN A 478 -13.85 -12.61 18.19
N ALA A 479 -14.07 -12.33 19.47
CA ALA A 479 -13.47 -13.06 20.59
C ALA A 479 -13.79 -14.58 20.59
N GLU A 480 -14.97 -14.99 20.14
CA GLU A 480 -15.38 -16.39 20.09
C GLU A 480 -14.58 -17.16 19.04
N SER A 481 -14.51 -16.63 17.81
CA SER A 481 -13.76 -17.25 16.71
C SER A 481 -12.26 -17.29 17.00
N LEU A 482 -11.71 -16.22 17.60
CA LEU A 482 -10.31 -16.20 18.01
C LEU A 482 -10.02 -17.18 19.16
N LYS A 483 -11.00 -17.45 20.04
CA LYS A 483 -10.87 -18.47 21.09
C LYS A 483 -10.80 -19.86 20.48
N GLU A 484 -11.69 -20.19 19.55
CA GLU A 484 -11.66 -21.49 18.85
C GLU A 484 -10.31 -21.74 18.15
N ILE A 485 -9.80 -20.74 17.42
CA ILE A 485 -8.49 -20.86 16.76
C ILE A 485 -7.37 -21.03 17.80
N ARG A 486 -7.40 -20.27 18.90
CA ARG A 486 -6.40 -20.38 19.98
C ARG A 486 -6.37 -21.76 20.61
N GLU A 487 -7.53 -22.38 20.80
CA GLU A 487 -7.65 -23.73 21.37
C GLU A 487 -7.24 -24.82 20.36
N PHE A 488 -7.49 -24.61 19.07
CA PHE A 488 -7.13 -25.52 18.00
C PHE A 488 -5.62 -25.59 17.74
N LEU A 489 -4.94 -24.45 17.64
CA LEU A 489 -3.56 -24.37 17.13
C LEU A 489 -2.57 -25.25 17.89
N PRO A 490 -2.52 -25.30 19.24
CA PRO A 490 -1.56 -26.14 19.96
C PRO A 490 -1.73 -27.64 19.69
N GLY A 491 -2.97 -28.10 19.46
CA GLY A 491 -3.26 -29.49 19.14
C GLY A 491 -2.89 -29.87 17.71
N TRP A 492 -2.91 -28.91 16.78
CA TRP A 492 -2.51 -29.11 15.39
C TRP A 492 -1.00 -28.94 15.18
N ASP A 493 -0.45 -27.83 15.68
CA ASP A 493 0.96 -27.47 15.57
C ASP A 493 1.39 -26.52 16.72
N ALA A 494 2.07 -27.08 17.72
CA ALA A 494 2.59 -26.34 18.86
C ALA A 494 3.67 -25.29 18.52
N GLN A 495 4.27 -25.35 17.33
CA GLN A 495 5.27 -24.39 16.86
C GLN A 495 4.68 -23.28 15.98
N CYS A 496 3.39 -23.36 15.64
CA CYS A 496 2.73 -22.35 14.83
C CYS A 496 2.73 -20.98 15.54
N VAL A 497 3.23 -19.96 14.84
CA VAL A 497 3.20 -18.58 15.33
C VAL A 497 1.82 -17.98 15.07
N ALA A 498 1.10 -17.61 16.11
CA ALA A 498 -0.26 -17.09 16.00
C ALA A 498 -0.36 -15.61 16.40
N VAL A 499 -1.03 -14.82 15.56
CA VAL A 499 -1.46 -13.45 15.84
C VAL A 499 -2.98 -13.40 15.73
N LEU A 500 -3.65 -13.14 16.85
CA LEU A 500 -5.11 -13.18 16.97
C LEU A 500 -5.63 -11.77 17.26
N ALA A 501 -5.88 -11.00 16.21
CA ALA A 501 -6.28 -9.60 16.27
C ALA A 501 -7.81 -9.48 16.46
N SER A 502 -8.23 -9.02 17.64
CA SER A 502 -9.66 -8.79 17.92
C SER A 502 -10.16 -7.61 17.12
N THR A 503 -11.24 -7.82 16.38
CA THR A 503 -11.98 -6.76 15.68
C THR A 503 -13.26 -6.42 16.44
N PRO A 504 -13.68 -5.14 16.46
CA PRO A 504 -14.94 -4.75 17.06
C PRO A 504 -16.10 -5.39 16.28
N LYS A 505 -17.16 -5.78 16.99
CA LYS A 505 -18.38 -6.25 16.34
C LYS A 505 -19.11 -5.04 15.73
N THR A 506 -19.25 -5.03 14.41
CA THR A 506 -19.93 -3.95 13.68
C THR A 506 -21.00 -4.52 12.75
N ASP A 507 -21.93 -3.67 12.32
CA ASP A 507 -22.91 -3.99 11.27
C ASP A 507 -22.48 -3.49 9.89
N PHE A 508 -21.21 -3.07 9.73
CA PHE A 508 -20.71 -2.51 8.48
C PHE A 508 -20.70 -3.55 7.36
N LEU A 509 -21.30 -3.19 6.23
CA LEU A 509 -21.49 -4.07 5.08
C LEU A 509 -20.19 -4.28 4.27
N LEU A 510 -19.28 -3.32 4.35
CA LEU A 510 -18.00 -3.29 3.64
C LEU A 510 -16.79 -3.69 4.50
N ASP A 511 -16.99 -4.06 5.77
CA ASP A 511 -15.94 -4.41 6.73
C ASP A 511 -14.86 -3.33 6.92
N GLY A 512 -15.23 -2.06 6.75
CA GLY A 512 -14.23 -0.99 6.59
C GLY A 512 -13.33 -0.77 7.80
N VAL A 513 -13.84 -0.97 9.02
CA VAL A 513 -13.04 -0.92 10.25
C VAL A 513 -12.04 -2.07 10.27
N THR A 514 -12.48 -3.30 9.99
CA THR A 514 -11.60 -4.47 9.90
C THR A 514 -10.52 -4.28 8.84
N ARG A 515 -10.85 -3.78 7.64
CA ARG A 515 -9.89 -3.49 6.57
C ARG A 515 -8.83 -2.47 7.01
N ALA A 516 -9.24 -1.41 7.74
CA ALA A 516 -8.31 -0.45 8.31
C ALA A 516 -7.35 -1.10 9.33
N GLY A 517 -7.86 -1.99 10.19
CA GLY A 517 -7.04 -2.75 11.14
C GLY A 517 -6.07 -3.71 10.48
N VAL A 518 -6.52 -4.45 9.45
CA VAL A 518 -5.66 -5.32 8.62
C VAL A 518 -4.52 -4.50 8.04
N LYS A 519 -4.83 -3.34 7.46
CA LYS A 519 -3.84 -2.45 6.88
C LYS A 519 -2.83 -1.95 7.92
N MET A 520 -3.28 -1.42 9.06
CA MET A 520 -2.41 -0.96 10.14
C MET A 520 -1.48 -2.08 10.63
N LEU A 521 -2.02 -3.29 10.88
CA LEU A 521 -1.25 -4.43 11.36
C LEU A 521 -0.23 -4.92 10.34
N LEU A 522 -0.62 -5.09 9.06
CA LEU A 522 0.33 -5.52 8.01
C LEU A 522 1.42 -4.47 7.77
N ASN A 523 1.08 -3.18 7.82
CA ASN A 523 2.06 -2.10 7.71
C ASN A 523 3.02 -2.08 8.92
N ALA A 524 2.54 -2.36 10.13
CA ALA A 524 3.39 -2.50 11.31
C ALA A 524 4.30 -3.73 11.24
N LEU A 525 3.75 -4.89 10.87
CA LEU A 525 4.48 -6.15 10.67
C LEU A 525 5.63 -5.95 9.66
N SER A 526 5.30 -5.52 8.45
CA SER A 526 6.29 -5.37 7.38
C SER A 526 7.34 -4.31 7.70
N THR A 527 6.94 -3.21 8.36
CA THR A 527 7.88 -2.17 8.77
C THR A 527 8.83 -2.67 9.84
N CYS A 528 8.34 -3.29 10.91
CA CYS A 528 9.20 -3.77 11.99
C CYS A 528 10.14 -4.89 11.54
N THR A 529 9.69 -5.78 10.64
CA THR A 529 10.58 -6.77 9.98
C THR A 529 11.74 -6.06 9.27
N MET A 530 11.45 -5.01 8.48
CA MET A 530 12.48 -4.28 7.74
C MET A 530 13.38 -3.42 8.63
N VAL A 531 12.84 -2.87 9.71
CA VAL A 531 13.61 -2.18 10.76
C VAL A 531 14.62 -3.15 11.39
N ARG A 532 14.19 -4.37 11.74
CA ARG A 532 15.09 -5.41 12.28
C ARG A 532 16.18 -5.75 11.28
N LEU A 533 15.84 -5.91 10.01
CA LEU A 533 16.80 -6.16 8.92
C LEU A 533 17.76 -5.00 8.60
N GLY A 534 17.81 -3.96 9.45
CA GLY A 534 18.72 -2.83 9.29
C GLY A 534 18.35 -1.92 8.11
N ARG A 535 17.09 -1.93 7.66
CA ARG A 535 16.67 -1.12 6.51
C ARG A 535 16.27 0.32 6.86
N VAL A 536 16.24 0.62 8.15
CA VAL A 536 15.80 1.90 8.71
C VAL A 536 16.78 2.35 9.81
N MET A 537 17.14 3.64 9.83
CA MET A 537 17.85 4.29 10.95
C MET A 537 16.97 5.36 11.59
N GLY A 538 16.74 5.27 12.91
CA GLY A 538 15.67 6.01 13.56
C GLY A 538 14.34 5.62 12.93
N ASN A 539 13.70 6.56 12.21
CA ASN A 539 12.56 6.33 11.32
C ASN A 539 12.81 6.77 9.86
N TYR A 540 14.06 6.78 9.42
CA TYR A 540 14.44 7.10 8.04
C TYR A 540 14.82 5.82 7.29
N MET A 541 14.23 5.62 6.11
CA MET A 541 14.61 4.53 5.21
C MET A 541 16.02 4.78 4.69
N ILE A 542 16.96 3.87 4.96
CA ILE A 542 18.34 4.00 4.48
C ILE A 542 18.58 3.19 3.20
N TRP A 543 17.70 2.24 2.89
CA TRP A 543 17.66 1.56 1.60
C TRP A 543 16.76 2.35 0.65
N VAL A 544 17.36 3.34 -0.01
CA VAL A 544 16.70 4.13 -1.04
C VAL A 544 17.58 4.10 -2.28
N VAL A 545 17.02 3.67 -3.40
CA VAL A 545 17.69 3.80 -4.71
C VAL A 545 17.39 5.20 -5.23
N ALA A 546 18.40 6.05 -5.29
CA ALA A 546 18.29 7.41 -5.81
C ALA A 546 18.20 7.43 -7.35
N SER A 547 17.15 6.81 -7.92
CA SER A 547 16.96 6.62 -9.37
C SER A 547 16.36 7.83 -10.10
N ASN A 548 15.78 8.77 -9.37
CA ASN A 548 15.18 9.99 -9.92
C ASN A 548 15.44 11.21 -9.01
N LEU A 549 15.12 12.41 -9.50
CA LEU A 549 15.40 13.68 -8.81
C LEU A 549 14.72 13.78 -7.44
N LYS A 550 13.48 13.28 -7.29
CA LYS A 550 12.76 13.24 -6.00
C LYS A 550 13.48 12.33 -4.99
N LEU A 551 13.97 11.18 -5.42
CA LEU A 551 14.67 10.23 -4.56
C LEU A 551 16.11 10.68 -4.23
N ILE A 552 16.77 11.44 -5.12
CA ILE A 552 18.06 12.09 -4.83
C ILE A 552 17.87 13.18 -3.75
N ASP A 553 16.86 14.04 -3.88
CA ASP A 553 16.52 15.04 -2.85
C ASP A 553 16.23 14.36 -1.50
N ARG A 554 15.35 13.36 -1.50
CA ARG A 554 15.01 12.60 -0.29
C ARG A 554 16.24 11.97 0.38
N SER A 555 17.08 11.31 -0.39
CA SER A 555 18.33 10.70 0.10
C SER A 555 19.26 11.75 0.73
N THR A 556 19.42 12.90 0.06
CA THR A 556 20.21 14.03 0.56
C THR A 556 19.69 14.56 1.89
N ARG A 557 18.36 14.73 2.01
CA ARG A 557 17.71 15.16 3.26
C ARG A 557 17.90 14.16 4.37
N TYR A 558 17.83 12.86 4.08
CA TYR A 558 18.00 11.82 5.11
C TYR A 558 19.42 11.84 5.65
N ILE A 559 20.43 11.95 4.77
CA ILE A 559 21.83 12.10 5.18
C ILE A 559 21.98 13.37 6.04
N THR A 560 21.45 14.51 5.60
CA THR A 560 21.46 15.78 6.35
C THR A 560 20.92 15.59 7.77
N ARG A 561 19.73 14.98 7.89
CA ARG A 561 19.06 14.76 9.19
C ARG A 561 19.81 13.79 10.10
N LEU A 562 20.38 12.73 9.55
CA LEU A 562 21.05 11.69 10.32
C LEU A 562 22.51 12.04 10.69
N THR A 563 23.14 12.98 10.01
CA THR A 563 24.58 13.32 10.17
C THR A 563 24.83 14.75 10.64
N ARG A 564 23.86 15.66 10.50
CA ARG A 564 23.99 17.11 10.72
C ARG A 564 24.90 17.84 9.71
N LEU A 565 25.30 17.19 8.61
CA LEU A 565 25.90 17.87 7.47
C LEU A 565 24.90 18.87 6.85
N ASP A 566 25.40 19.95 6.24
CA ASP A 566 24.55 20.79 5.39
C ASP A 566 24.13 20.05 4.11
N TYR A 567 23.08 20.53 3.45
CA TYR A 567 22.49 19.86 2.29
C TYR A 567 23.49 19.63 1.14
N ARG A 568 24.37 20.61 0.86
CA ARG A 568 25.36 20.49 -0.21
C ARG A 568 26.41 19.43 0.13
N SER A 569 26.93 19.46 1.36
CA SER A 569 27.87 18.44 1.84
C SER A 569 27.26 17.04 1.86
N ALA A 570 26.00 16.91 2.29
CA ALA A 570 25.27 15.65 2.26
C ALA A 570 25.04 15.12 0.83
N ASN A 571 24.76 16.02 -0.13
CA ASN A 571 24.56 15.64 -1.54
C ASN A 571 25.85 15.17 -2.20
N ARG A 572 26.96 15.88 -1.95
CA ARG A 572 28.28 15.45 -2.42
C ARG A 572 28.64 14.06 -1.89
N LEU A 573 28.46 13.86 -0.59
CA LEU A 573 28.66 12.56 0.05
C LEU A 573 27.76 11.46 -0.54
N LEU A 574 26.50 11.77 -0.83
CA LEU A 574 25.58 10.86 -1.51
C LEU A 574 26.17 10.40 -2.85
N PHE A 575 26.59 11.32 -3.72
CA PHE A 575 27.13 10.98 -5.04
C PHE A 575 28.47 10.22 -4.97
N GLU A 576 29.32 10.49 -3.98
CA GLU A 576 30.53 9.69 -3.73
C GLU A 576 30.19 8.23 -3.40
N VAL A 577 29.18 8.01 -2.56
CA VAL A 577 28.77 6.66 -2.18
C VAL A 577 28.03 5.97 -3.33
N ILE A 578 27.24 6.71 -4.12
CA ILE A 578 26.65 6.19 -5.37
C ILE A 578 27.76 5.66 -6.28
N GLU A 579 28.80 6.45 -6.53
CA GLU A 579 29.92 6.04 -7.40
C GLU A 579 30.63 4.76 -6.89
N TYR A 580 30.75 4.60 -5.58
CA TYR A 580 31.30 3.40 -4.96
C TYR A 580 30.42 2.15 -5.11
N VAL A 581 29.09 2.33 -5.13
CA VAL A 581 28.10 1.25 -5.16
C VAL A 581 27.68 0.87 -6.58
N GLU A 582 27.64 1.85 -7.49
CA GLU A 582 27.13 1.73 -8.87
C GLU A 582 27.76 0.58 -9.69
N PRO A 583 29.08 0.28 -9.60
CA PRO A 583 29.67 -0.86 -10.30
C PRO A 583 29.13 -2.23 -9.85
N ARG A 584 28.65 -2.34 -8.60
CA ARG A 584 28.00 -3.57 -8.10
C ARG A 584 26.55 -3.66 -8.55
N MET A 585 25.84 -2.53 -8.52
CA MET A 585 24.47 -2.45 -9.03
C MET A 585 24.39 -2.80 -10.52
N LYS A 586 25.29 -2.28 -11.36
CA LYS A 586 25.30 -2.56 -12.81
C LYS A 586 25.66 -4.01 -13.16
N SER A 587 26.30 -4.72 -12.24
CA SER A 587 26.70 -6.12 -12.42
C SER A 587 25.79 -7.10 -11.67
N ASP A 588 24.62 -6.64 -11.18
CA ASP A 588 23.69 -7.42 -10.34
C ASP A 588 24.34 -8.15 -9.16
N ARG A 589 25.41 -7.56 -8.59
CA ARG A 589 26.05 -8.06 -7.37
C ARG A 589 25.36 -7.47 -6.16
N ALA A 590 25.43 -8.17 -5.02
CA ALA A 590 24.98 -7.62 -3.74
C ALA A 590 25.68 -6.29 -3.45
N TYR A 591 24.91 -5.31 -2.98
CA TYR A 591 25.39 -3.96 -2.74
C TYR A 591 24.79 -3.37 -1.45
N PRO A 592 25.51 -2.47 -0.76
CA PRO A 592 25.04 -1.86 0.48
C PRO A 592 24.08 -0.69 0.20
N PRO A 593 23.31 -0.25 1.20
CA PRO A 593 22.45 0.92 1.07
C PRO A 593 23.28 2.20 0.97
N VAL A 594 23.12 2.95 -0.12
CA VAL A 594 23.86 4.20 -0.37
C VAL A 594 23.68 5.21 0.75
N VAL A 595 22.44 5.46 1.20
CA VAL A 595 22.17 6.41 2.30
C VAL A 595 22.76 5.92 3.61
N GLY A 596 22.63 4.62 3.92
CA GLY A 596 23.18 4.03 5.13
C GLY A 596 24.70 4.17 5.21
N VAL A 597 25.40 3.81 4.13
CA VAL A 597 26.86 3.94 4.05
C VAL A 597 27.30 5.39 4.18
N ALA A 598 26.61 6.33 3.51
CA ALA A 598 26.88 7.76 3.65
C ALA A 598 26.74 8.23 5.12
N VAL A 599 25.69 7.80 5.82
CA VAL A 599 25.45 8.19 7.21
C VAL A 599 26.53 7.66 8.15
N VAL A 600 26.87 6.36 8.05
CA VAL A 600 27.91 5.74 8.89
C VAL A 600 29.27 6.37 8.60
N ARG A 601 29.58 6.60 7.32
CA ARG A 601 30.80 7.28 6.89
C ARG A 601 30.95 8.66 7.54
N ALA A 602 29.91 9.49 7.46
CA ALA A 602 29.94 10.83 8.03
C ALA A 602 30.03 10.82 9.56
N ARG A 603 29.29 9.95 10.25
CA ARG A 603 29.27 9.87 11.72
C ARG A 603 30.61 9.45 12.31
N HIS A 604 31.34 8.58 11.62
CA HIS A 604 32.55 7.95 12.15
C HIS A 604 33.84 8.35 11.44
N GLY A 605 33.78 9.21 10.41
CA GLY A 605 34.96 9.65 9.66
C GLY A 605 35.65 8.51 8.90
N LEU A 606 34.88 7.58 8.33
CA LEU A 606 35.38 6.34 7.73
C LEU A 606 35.59 6.44 6.20
N SER A 607 36.27 5.45 5.62
CA SER A 607 36.19 5.18 4.18
C SER A 607 34.84 4.54 3.83
N ASN A 608 34.47 4.50 2.54
CA ASN A 608 33.24 3.84 2.10
C ASN A 608 33.23 2.34 2.48
N GLU A 609 34.36 1.66 2.35
CA GLU A 609 34.51 0.24 2.69
C GLU A 609 34.38 -0.01 4.20
N ALA A 610 35.07 0.77 5.03
CA ALA A 610 34.96 0.64 6.48
C ALA A 610 33.56 1.02 7.00
N ALA A 611 32.89 1.99 6.35
CA ALA A 611 31.51 2.34 6.66
C ALA A 611 30.51 1.24 6.25
N GLU A 612 30.71 0.59 5.11
CA GLU A 612 29.92 -0.56 4.68
C GLU A 612 30.05 -1.73 5.66
N GLN A 613 31.28 -2.08 6.05
CA GLN A 613 31.52 -3.15 7.03
C GLN A 613 30.84 -2.83 8.37
N ARG A 614 31.05 -1.63 8.91
CA ARG A 614 30.44 -1.21 10.17
C ARG A 614 28.92 -1.21 10.10
N LEU A 615 28.34 -0.78 8.98
CA LEU A 615 26.89 -0.80 8.79
C LEU A 615 26.33 -2.24 8.84
N ALA A 616 27.05 -3.20 8.25
CA ALA A 616 26.67 -4.61 8.31
C ALA A 616 26.72 -5.16 9.75
N GLU A 617 27.76 -4.79 10.51
CA GLU A 617 27.90 -5.14 11.93
C GLU A 617 26.75 -4.55 12.77
N GLU A 618 26.39 -3.27 12.57
CA GLU A 618 25.29 -2.60 13.28
C GLU A 618 23.88 -3.10 12.89
N SER A 619 23.76 -3.77 11.73
CA SER A 619 22.50 -4.34 11.20
C SER A 619 22.30 -5.81 11.60
N THR A 620 23.27 -6.39 12.31
CA THR A 620 23.22 -7.75 12.87
C THR A 620 22.71 -7.66 14.33
N PRO A 621 21.76 -8.49 14.77
CA PRO A 621 21.10 -8.39 16.07
C PRO A 621 22.02 -8.35 17.30
#